data_AF-A0A967VX70-F1
#
_entry.id   AF-A0A967VX70-F1
#
_cell.length_a   1.000
_cell.length_b   1.000
_cell.length_c   1.000
_cell.angle_alpha   90.00
_cell.angle_beta   90.00
_cell.angle_gamma   90.00
#
_symmetry.space_group_name_H-M   'P 1'
#
loop_
_entity.id
_entity.type
_entity.pdbx_description
1 polymer ?
#
loop_
_entity_poly.entity_id
_entity_poly.type
_entity_poly.pdbx_seq_one_letter_code
_entity_poly.pdbx_strand_id
1 'polypeptide(L)'
;MQINEVTKIFFPISSASLVGYAVASVINEGYKVFRTFDAGLNWTLVSIPQYQFGFDIRDLFFYDIATGFFTVRYGSPPVISIFKTTDAGSSWTETPTP
;
A
#
# COMPACT_ATOMS: atom_id res chain seq x y z
N MET A 1 5.32 9.25 14.21
CA MET A 1 5.31 7.93 13.56
C MET A 1 6.73 7.38 13.57
N GLN A 2 6.95 6.15 14.03
CA GLN A 2 8.26 5.50 14.04
C GLN A 2 8.20 4.26 13.13
N ILE A 3 9.00 4.27 12.06
CA ILE A 3 9.09 3.17 11.10
C ILE A 3 9.98 2.08 11.69
N ASN A 4 9.50 0.83 11.69
CA ASN A 4 10.29 -0.36 12.04
C ASN A 4 11.07 -0.85 10.81
N GLU A 5 10.37 -1.07 9.70
CA GLU A 5 10.95 -1.58 8.45
C GLU A 5 10.20 -1.04 7.23
N VAL A 6 10.89 -0.90 6.10
CA VAL A 6 10.29 -0.68 4.77
C VAL A 6 10.34 -2.01 4.02
N THR A 7 9.18 -2.58 3.71
CA THR A 7 9.08 -3.91 3.07
C THR A 7 8.98 -3.84 1.56
N LYS A 8 8.54 -2.71 1.01
CA LYS A 8 8.49 -2.49 -0.44
C LYS A 8 8.67 -1.03 -0.80
N ILE A 9 9.37 -0.79 -1.91
CA ILE A 9 9.38 0.47 -2.65
C ILE A 9 9.10 0.14 -4.12
N PHE A 10 8.24 0.92 -4.76
CA PHE A 10 7.80 0.69 -6.13
C PHE A 10 7.52 2.00 -6.86
N PHE A 11 8.06 2.14 -8.07
CA PHE A 11 7.78 3.25 -8.98
C PHE A 11 7.07 2.66 -10.22
N PRO A 12 5.76 2.95 -10.44
CA PRO A 12 4.94 2.23 -11.42
C PRO A 12 5.26 2.54 -12.88
N ILE A 13 5.69 3.76 -13.14
CA ILE A 13 6.01 4.26 -14.48
C ILE A 13 7.53 4.20 -14.61
N SER A 14 8.04 4.32 -15.84
CA SER A 14 9.47 4.32 -16.19
C SER A 14 10.37 4.98 -15.15
N SER A 15 11.68 4.69 -15.20
CA SER A 15 12.70 5.17 -14.26
C SER A 15 12.77 6.70 -14.01
N ALA A 16 11.95 7.52 -14.69
CA ALA A 16 11.75 8.95 -14.45
C ALA A 16 10.47 9.29 -13.66
N SER A 17 9.73 8.31 -13.13
CA SER A 17 8.49 8.56 -12.39
C SER A 17 8.77 9.35 -11.12
N LEU A 18 8.15 10.52 -10.99
CA LEU A 18 8.11 11.25 -9.73
C LEU A 18 7.14 10.59 -8.73
N VAL A 19 6.19 9.80 -9.23
CA VAL A 19 5.23 9.08 -8.40
C VAL A 19 5.79 7.73 -8.01
N GLY A 20 5.83 7.47 -6.71
CA GLY A 20 6.27 6.21 -6.15
C GLY A 20 5.43 5.83 -4.93
N TYR A 21 5.50 4.56 -4.56
CA TYR A 21 4.78 3.98 -3.44
C TYR A 21 5.71 3.16 -2.56
N ALA A 22 5.46 3.16 -1.25
CA ALA A 22 6.19 2.34 -0.30
C ALA A 22 5.25 1.68 0.70
N VAL A 23 5.63 0.49 1.15
CA VAL A 23 4.98 -0.21 2.26
C VAL A 23 5.97 -0.27 3.40
N ALA A 24 5.53 0.11 4.60
CA ALA A 24 6.37 0.06 5.78
C ALA A 24 5.58 -0.41 7.02
N SER A 25 6.24 -1.16 7.88
CA SER A 25 5.73 -1.50 9.21
C SER A 25 5.99 -0.34 10.16
N VAL A 26 4.95 0.12 10.83
CA VAL A 26 5.00 1.20 11.81
C VAL A 26 4.76 0.62 13.20
N ILE A 27 5.63 0.99 14.14
CA ILE A 27 5.56 0.51 15.52
C ILE A 27 4.20 0.89 16.12
N ASN A 28 3.50 -0.10 16.68
CA ASN A 28 2.16 0.02 17.28
C ASN A 28 1.03 0.45 16.31
N GLU A 29 1.27 0.54 15.00
CA GLU A 29 0.24 0.95 14.02
C GLU A 29 0.05 -0.04 12.86
N GLY A 30 0.90 -1.07 12.75
CA GLY A 30 0.85 -2.08 11.68
C GLY A 30 1.46 -1.57 10.37
N TYR A 31 1.12 -2.23 9.26
CA TYR A 31 1.62 -1.82 7.94
C TYR A 31 0.86 -0.60 7.41
N LYS A 32 1.61 0.30 6.77
CA LYS A 32 1.11 1.53 6.15
C LYS A 32 1.61 1.62 4.72
N VAL A 33 0.82 2.28 3.87
CA VAL A 33 1.20 2.63 2.49
C VAL A 33 1.56 4.10 2.46
N PHE A 34 2.65 4.44 1.78
CA PHE A 34 3.10 5.80 1.54
C PHE A 34 3.18 6.07 0.05
N ARG A 35 3.00 7.33 -0.33
CA ARG A 35 3.13 7.83 -1.70
C ARG A 35 4.01 9.07 -1.76
N THR A 36 4.84 9.13 -2.78
CA THR A 36 5.64 10.31 -3.14
C THR A 36 5.16 10.87 -4.49
N PHE A 37 5.36 12.17 -4.68
CA PHE A 37 5.17 12.87 -5.97
C PHE A 37 6.45 13.61 -6.41
N ASP A 38 7.57 13.36 -5.74
CA ASP A 38 8.84 14.06 -5.91
C ASP A 38 10.02 13.08 -5.89
N ALA A 39 9.83 11.91 -6.53
CA ALA A 39 10.85 10.87 -6.70
C ALA A 39 11.42 10.33 -5.37
N GLY A 40 10.62 10.35 -4.32
CA GLY A 40 10.97 9.79 -3.02
C GLY A 40 11.68 10.76 -2.08
N LEU A 41 11.73 12.05 -2.41
CA LEU A 41 12.24 13.09 -1.50
C LEU A 41 11.30 13.30 -0.31
N ASN A 42 9.98 13.29 -0.55
CA ASN A 42 8.95 13.35 0.48
C ASN A 42 7.91 12.24 0.28
N TRP A 43 7.48 11.65 1.40
CA TRP A 43 6.51 10.57 1.43
C TRP A 43 5.31 10.97 2.29
N THR A 44 4.11 10.75 1.76
CA THR A 44 2.84 11.06 2.42
C THR A 44 2.08 9.78 2.70
N LEU A 45 1.44 9.70 3.86
CA LEU A 45 0.64 8.53 4.23
C LEU A 45 -0.59 8.42 3.31
N VAL A 46 -0.81 7.24 2.74
CA VAL A 46 -2.01 6.90 1.99
C VAL A 46 -3.04 6.34 2.95
N SER A 47 -4.25 6.88 2.90
CA SER A 47 -5.39 6.33 3.64
C SER A 47 -5.83 5.03 2.96
N ILE A 48 -5.82 3.94 3.71
CA ILE A 48 -6.35 2.65 3.28
C ILE A 48 -7.44 2.22 4.27
N PRO A 49 -8.46 1.46 3.83
CA PRO A 49 -9.39 0.82 4.75
C PRO A 49 -8.61 0.06 5.81
N GLN A 50 -8.99 0.19 7.09
CA GLN A 50 -8.36 -0.55 8.17
C GLN A 50 -9.38 -1.53 8.76
N TYR A 51 -9.04 -2.82 8.83
CA TYR A 51 -9.80 -3.77 9.67
C TYR A 51 -9.22 -3.80 11.08
N GLN A 52 -10.09 -4.13 12.05
CA GLN A 52 -9.79 -4.16 13.49
C GLN A 52 -8.59 -5.04 13.88
N PHE A 53 -8.25 -6.04 13.06
CA PHE A 53 -7.23 -7.05 13.38
C PHE A 53 -5.85 -6.80 12.77
N GLY A 54 -5.60 -5.58 12.27
CA GLY A 54 -4.31 -5.19 11.70
C GLY A 54 -4.09 -5.78 10.30
N PHE A 55 -3.63 -4.93 9.39
CA PHE A 55 -3.28 -5.33 8.04
C PHE A 55 -1.80 -5.70 7.98
N ASP A 56 -1.54 -6.91 7.52
CA ASP A 56 -0.24 -7.34 7.05
C ASP A 56 -0.23 -7.21 5.53
N ILE A 57 0.26 -6.07 5.04
CA ILE A 57 0.34 -5.78 3.61
C ILE A 57 1.51 -6.58 3.03
N ARG A 58 1.18 -7.57 2.21
CA ARG A 58 2.15 -8.53 1.66
C ARG A 58 2.78 -8.03 0.38
N ASP A 59 2.00 -7.33 -0.44
CA ASP A 59 2.50 -6.77 -1.69
C ASP A 59 1.69 -5.54 -2.12
N LEU A 60 2.31 -4.67 -2.92
CA LEU A 60 1.72 -3.48 -3.52
C LEU A 60 2.24 -3.32 -4.96
N PHE A 61 1.33 -3.18 -5.92
CA PHE A 61 1.67 -3.06 -7.33
C PHE A 61 0.71 -2.08 -8.03
N PHE A 62 1.21 -1.33 -9.00
CA PHE A 62 0.39 -0.53 -9.90
C PHE A 62 0.61 -0.98 -11.34
N TYR A 63 -0.48 -1.27 -12.05
CA TYR A 63 -0.48 -1.65 -13.47
C TYR A 63 -0.28 -0.44 -14.38
N ASP A 64 -0.90 0.68 -14.00
CA ASP A 64 -0.78 1.97 -14.65
C ASP A 64 -0.79 3.10 -13.60
N ILE A 65 -0.83 4.37 -14.03
CA ILE A 65 -0.78 5.52 -13.12
C ILE A 65 -1.95 5.60 -12.13
N ALA A 66 -3.11 5.04 -12.49
CA ALA A 66 -4.35 5.13 -11.73
C ALA A 66 -4.73 3.80 -11.07
N THR A 67 -4.44 2.67 -11.72
CA THR A 67 -4.90 1.34 -11.33
C THR A 67 -3.82 0.60 -10.55
N GLY A 68 -4.12 0.28 -9.29
CA GLY A 68 -3.21 -0.45 -8.40
C GLY A 68 -3.91 -1.47 -7.53
N PHE A 69 -3.10 -2.34 -6.96
CA PHE A 69 -3.51 -3.47 -6.14
C PHE A 69 -2.58 -3.62 -4.94
N PHE A 70 -3.14 -3.98 -3.80
CA PHE A 70 -2.36 -4.54 -2.70
C PHE A 70 -3.01 -5.79 -2.15
N THR A 71 -2.20 -6.68 -1.59
CA THR A 71 -2.67 -7.88 -0.91
C THR A 71 -2.48 -7.71 0.59
N VAL A 72 -3.50 -8.11 1.36
CA VAL A 72 -3.41 -8.13 2.81
C VAL A 72 -3.71 -9.51 3.34
N ARG A 73 -3.02 -9.85 4.43
CA ARG A 73 -3.39 -10.94 5.31
C ARG A 73 -3.87 -10.33 6.63
N TYR A 74 -5.01 -10.78 7.14
CA TYR A 74 -5.55 -10.32 8.43
C TYR A 74 -6.45 -11.37 9.09
N GLY A 75 -6.81 -11.16 10.36
CA GLY A 75 -7.73 -12.03 11.09
C GLY A 75 -7.12 -13.32 11.64
N SER A 76 -7.92 -14.06 12.40
CA SER A 76 -7.59 -15.39 12.96
C SER A 76 -8.83 -16.29 12.92
N PRO A 77 -8.89 -17.31 12.03
CA PRO A 77 -7.85 -17.73 11.09
C PRO A 77 -7.56 -16.68 10.02
N PRO A 78 -6.36 -16.69 9.42
CA PRO A 78 -5.94 -15.68 8.47
C PRO A 78 -6.78 -15.72 7.19
N VAL A 79 -7.34 -14.58 6.84
CA VAL A 79 -7.99 -14.29 5.55
C VAL A 79 -6.99 -13.56 4.66
N ILE A 80 -7.05 -13.83 3.36
CA ILE A 80 -6.30 -13.08 2.34
C ILE A 80 -7.32 -12.28 1.54
N SER A 81 -7.06 -10.98 1.39
CA SER A 81 -7.87 -10.11 0.54
C SER A 81 -6.99 -9.33 -0.43
N ILE A 82 -7.56 -9.00 -1.58
CA ILE A 82 -6.97 -8.09 -2.56
C ILE A 82 -7.77 -6.79 -2.50
N PHE A 83 -7.07 -5.67 -2.41
CA PHE A 83 -7.66 -4.34 -2.56
C PHE A 83 -7.23 -3.75 -3.89
N LYS A 84 -8.14 -3.02 -4.52
CA LYS A 84 -7.92 -2.34 -5.79
C LYS A 84 -8.19 -0.85 -5.64
N THR A 85 -7.38 -0.05 -6.32
CA THR A 85 -7.63 1.37 -6.59
C THR A 85 -7.74 1.58 -8.11
N THR A 86 -8.48 2.61 -8.51
CA THR A 86 -8.51 3.15 -9.87
C THR A 86 -8.29 4.68 -9.87
N ASP A 87 -7.82 5.23 -8.76
CA ASP A 87 -7.63 6.67 -8.51
C ASP A 87 -6.25 6.99 -7.92
N ALA A 88 -5.23 6.24 -8.37
CA ALA A 88 -3.83 6.37 -7.96
C ALA A 88 -3.63 6.15 -6.44
N GLY A 89 -4.43 5.26 -5.84
CA GLY A 89 -4.38 4.93 -4.43
C GLY A 89 -5.00 5.98 -3.52
N SER A 90 -5.82 6.89 -4.04
CA SER A 90 -6.55 7.87 -3.22
C SER A 90 -7.68 7.19 -2.43
N SER A 91 -8.27 6.14 -3.01
CA SER A 91 -9.18 5.22 -2.34
C SER A 91 -8.91 3.77 -2.78
N TRP A 92 -9.28 2.84 -1.91
CA TRP A 92 -9.07 1.40 -2.12
C TRP A 92 -10.34 0.64 -1.76
N THR A 93 -10.75 -0.27 -2.64
CA THR A 93 -11.92 -1.13 -2.47
C THR A 93 -11.49 -2.58 -2.42
N GLU A 94 -12.00 -3.33 -1.44
CA GLU A 94 -11.77 -4.77 -1.37
C GLU A 94 -12.43 -5.46 -2.57
N THR A 95 -11.66 -6.30 -3.25
CA THR A 95 -12.15 -7.17 -4.32
C THR A 95 -12.16 -8.61 -3.80
N PRO A 96 -13.23 -9.38 -4.04
CA PRO A 96 -13.25 -10.79 -3.66
C PRO A 96 -12.07 -11.52 -4.28
N THR A 97 -11.35 -12.31 -3.48
CA THR A 97 -10.42 -13.31 -4.01
C THR A 97 -11.25 -14.45 -4.63
N PRO A 98 -10.81 -15.05 -5.76
CA PRO A 98 -11.45 -16.24 -6.32
C PRO A 98 -11.57 -17.39 -5.32
#